data_AF-A0A3Q8CBE8-F1
#
_entry.id   AF-A0A3Q8CBE8-F1
#
_cell.length_a   1.000
_cell.length_b   1.000
_cell.length_c   1.000
_cell.angle_alpha   90.00
_cell.angle_beta   90.00
_cell.angle_gamma   90.00
#
_symmetry.space_group_name_H-M   'P 1'
#
loop_
_entity.id
_entity.type
_entity.pdbx_description
1 polymer ?
#
loop_
_entity_poly.entity_id
_entity_poly.type
_entity_poly.pdbx_seq_one_letter_code
_entity_poly.pdbx_strand_id
1 'polypeptide(L)'
;MKKIIQPLQLTVNQAAVDAVYIGTTNETNPEVEAETTEVGHGHLIVIANSPEFQLESLHHRNGKSFSGKVSKIDVTNSYRVDGILFSDIQADINEPDKKMTE
;
A
#
# COMPACT_ATOMS: atom_id res chain seq x y z
N MET A 1 17.72 0.00 3.81
CA MET A 1 16.28 -0.24 3.61
C MET A 1 16.04 -1.65 3.09
N LYS A 2 14.90 -2.28 3.37
CA LYS A 2 14.58 -3.63 2.86
C LYS A 2 13.51 -3.55 1.77
N LYS A 3 13.74 -4.21 0.63
CA LYS A 3 12.71 -4.42 -0.39
C LYS A 3 11.63 -5.36 0.14
N ILE A 4 10.37 -4.98 -0.02
CA ILE A 4 9.23 -5.75 0.44
C ILE A 4 8.12 -5.81 -0.61
N ILE A 5 7.37 -6.90 -0.54
CA ILE A 5 6.08 -7.08 -1.20
C ILE A 5 5.13 -7.47 -0.07
N GLN A 6 4.10 -6.65 0.19
CA GLN A 6 3.19 -6.87 1.32
C GLN A 6 1.73 -6.73 0.87
N PRO A 7 0.87 -7.73 1.15
CA PRO A 7 -0.55 -7.60 0.94
C PRO A 7 -1.16 -6.67 1.99
N LEU A 8 -2.17 -5.92 1.58
CA LEU A 8 -2.91 -5.02 2.45
C LEU A 8 -4.34 -4.87 1.93
N GLN A 9 -5.23 -4.46 2.83
CA GLN A 9 -6.64 -4.23 2.49
C GLN A 9 -6.93 -2.74 2.52
N LEU A 10 -7.54 -2.23 1.45
CA LEU A 10 -7.92 -0.83 1.30
C LEU A 10 -9.43 -0.68 1.18
N THR A 11 -9.91 0.56 1.28
CA THR A 11 -11.28 0.93 0.99
C THR A 11 -11.32 1.77 -0.28
N VAL A 12 -12.10 1.36 -1.28
CA VAL A 12 -12.37 2.13 -2.49
C VAL A 12 -13.86 2.17 -2.73
N ASN A 13 -14.42 3.37 -2.90
CA ASN A 13 -15.87 3.59 -3.07
C ASN A 13 -16.70 2.83 -2.02
N GLN A 14 -16.26 2.87 -0.75
CA GLN A 14 -16.88 2.18 0.40
C GLN A 14 -16.82 0.63 0.37
N ALA A 15 -16.15 0.03 -0.61
CA ALA A 15 -15.90 -1.42 -0.67
C ALA A 15 -14.46 -1.75 -0.27
N ALA A 16 -14.28 -2.89 0.42
CA ALA A 16 -12.96 -3.42 0.72
C ALA A 16 -12.33 -4.01 -0.55
N VAL A 17 -11.06 -3.71 -0.79
CA VAL A 17 -10.30 -4.15 -1.97
C VAL A 17 -8.93 -4.64 -1.55
N ASP A 18 -8.50 -5.73 -2.16
CA ASP A 18 -7.15 -6.27 -1.97
C ASP A 18 -6.13 -5.47 -2.77
N ALA A 19 -5.03 -5.12 -2.10
CA ALA A 19 -3.93 -4.41 -2.69
C ALA A 19 -2.59 -5.04 -2.26
N VAL A 20 -1.55 -4.80 -3.06
CA VAL A 20 -0.19 -5.22 -2.76
C VAL A 20 0.72 -4.01 -2.85
N TYR A 21 1.44 -3.73 -1.77
CA TYR A 21 2.52 -2.75 -1.76
C TYR A 21 3.81 -3.40 -2.25
N ILE A 22 4.48 -2.74 -3.19
CA ILE A 22 5.79 -3.13 -3.71
C ILE A 22 6.72 -1.92 -3.57
N GLY A 23 7.74 -2.04 -2.72
CA GLY A 23 8.62 -0.93 -2.42
C GLY A 23 9.67 -1.27 -1.38
N THR A 24 10.09 -0.26 -0.62
CA THR A 24 11.08 -0.39 0.45
C THR A 24 10.48 0.01 1.79
N THR A 25 10.86 -0.67 2.87
CA THR A 25 10.52 -0.22 4.23
C THR A 25 11.30 1.04 4.61
N ASN A 26 10.83 1.74 5.64
CA ASN A 26 11.66 2.72 6.34
C ASN A 26 12.88 2.02 6.95
N GLU A 27 14.00 2.74 7.03
CA GLU A 27 15.16 2.35 7.84
C GLU A 27 15.32 3.36 8.97
N THR A 28 15.20 2.88 10.20
CA THR A 28 15.54 3.67 11.38
C THR A 28 16.99 3.33 11.73
N ASN A 29 17.90 4.29 11.54
CA ASN A 29 19.26 4.15 12.02
C ASN A 29 19.31 4.61 13.49
N PRO A 30 19.48 3.69 14.47
CA PRO A 30 19.44 4.04 15.88
C PRO A 30 20.67 4.84 16.35
N GLU A 31 21.73 4.96 15.53
CA GLU A 31 22.98 5.65 15.88
C GLU A 31 23.05 7.12 15.44
N VAL A 32 22.04 7.63 14.72
CA VAL A 32 21.99 9.03 14.29
C VAL A 32 20.88 9.73 15.07
N GLU A 33 21.26 10.49 16.10
CA GLU A 33 20.36 11.45 16.76
C GLU A 33 19.87 12.47 15.73
N ALA A 34 18.60 12.33 15.35
CA ALA A 34 17.80 13.24 14.55
C ALA A 34 18.21 13.39 13.05
N GLU A 35 17.17 13.39 12.21
CA GLU A 35 17.09 14.03 10.88
C GLU A 35 17.28 13.21 9.59
N THR A 36 17.72 11.95 9.60
CA THR A 36 17.69 11.12 8.38
C THR A 36 16.91 9.83 8.56
N THR A 37 15.59 9.95 8.74
CA THR A 37 14.69 8.81 8.48
C THR A 37 14.64 8.61 6.96
N GLU A 38 15.33 7.60 6.44
CA GLU A 38 15.13 7.23 5.05
C GLU A 38 13.68 6.71 4.90
N VAL A 39 12.87 7.49 4.18
CA VAL A 39 11.45 7.18 4.00
C VAL A 39 11.32 6.17 2.87
N GLY A 40 10.71 5.03 3.18
CA GLY A 40 10.42 3.99 2.21
C GLY A 40 9.42 4.46 1.16
N HIS A 41 9.70 4.19 -0.12
CA HIS A 41 8.82 4.56 -1.23
C HIS A 41 8.51 3.34 -2.09
N GLY A 42 7.32 3.34 -2.68
CA GLY A 42 6.87 2.26 -3.54
C GLY A 42 5.63 2.60 -4.33
N HIS A 43 4.96 1.54 -4.78
CA HIS A 43 3.68 1.62 -5.46
C HIS A 43 2.73 0.54 -4.94
N LEU A 44 1.43 0.80 -5.08
CA LEU A 44 0.38 -0.16 -4.82
C LEU A 44 -0.11 -0.75 -6.14
N ILE A 45 -0.36 -2.05 -6.14
CA ILE A 45 -1.17 -2.72 -7.15
C ILE A 45 -2.52 -3.02 -6.51
N VAL A 46 -3.59 -2.49 -7.09
CA VAL A 46 -4.95 -2.60 -6.57
C VAL A 46 -5.75 -3.39 -7.60
N ILE A 47 -6.36 -4.50 -7.17
CA ILE A 47 -7.13 -5.40 -8.04
C ILE A 47 -8.57 -5.39 -7.54
N ALA A 48 -9.48 -4.92 -8.39
CA ALA A 48 -10.89 -4.92 -8.05
C ALA A 48 -11.66 -6.03 -8.75
N ASN A 49 -12.56 -6.67 -8.00
CA ASN A 49 -13.37 -7.78 -8.52
C ASN A 49 -14.63 -7.33 -9.28
N SER A 50 -14.87 -6.01 -9.42
CA SER A 50 -16.06 -5.48 -10.10
C SER A 50 -15.69 -4.72 -11.38
N PRO A 51 -16.34 -4.99 -12.53
CA PRO A 51 -16.11 -4.27 -13.78
C PRO A 51 -16.58 -2.81 -13.76
N GLU A 52 -17.48 -2.46 -12.84
CA GLU A 52 -17.91 -1.07 -12.62
C GLU A 52 -16.91 -0.29 -11.75
N PHE A 53 -15.86 -0.95 -11.27
CA PHE A 53 -14.87 -0.33 -10.42
C PHE A 53 -14.00 0.64 -11.21
N GLN A 54 -14.26 1.93 -11.00
CA GLN A 54 -13.35 3.00 -11.38
C GLN A 54 -12.64 3.52 -10.15
N LEU A 55 -11.30 3.47 -10.20
CA LEU A 55 -10.46 3.99 -9.13
C LEU A 55 -10.38 5.51 -9.23
N GLU A 56 -11.40 6.20 -8.72
CA GLU A 56 -11.39 7.68 -8.64
C GLU A 56 -10.58 8.16 -7.43
N SER A 57 -10.72 7.48 -6.29
CA SER A 57 -10.03 7.81 -5.04
C SER A 57 -9.76 6.56 -4.19
N LEU A 58 -8.60 6.53 -3.54
CA LEU A 58 -8.19 5.46 -2.64
C LEU A 58 -8.23 5.93 -1.20
N HIS A 59 -8.78 5.08 -0.33
CA HIS A 59 -8.83 5.35 1.09
C HIS A 59 -8.20 4.23 1.92
N HIS A 60 -7.52 4.62 2.98
CA HIS A 60 -7.14 3.77 4.09
C HIS A 60 -8.39 3.12 4.68
N ARG A 61 -8.23 2.03 5.46
CA ARG A 61 -9.38 1.40 6.14
C ARG A 61 -10.16 2.34 7.05
N ASN A 62 -9.47 3.34 7.62
CA ASN A 62 -10.07 4.37 8.47
C ASN A 62 -10.76 5.53 7.69
N GLY A 63 -10.80 5.46 6.36
CA GLY A 63 -11.44 6.47 5.51
C GLY A 63 -10.56 7.67 5.15
N LYS A 64 -9.30 7.75 5.61
CA LYS A 64 -8.35 8.78 5.15
C LYS A 64 -7.98 8.53 3.69
N SER A 65 -7.79 9.56 2.89
CA SER A 65 -7.38 9.41 1.48
C SER A 65 -5.87 9.21 1.31
N PHE A 66 -5.48 8.44 0.30
CA PHE A 66 -4.08 8.33 -0.14
C PHE A 66 -3.72 9.45 -1.11
N SER A 67 -2.50 9.97 -1.00
CA SER A 67 -1.87 10.76 -2.06
C SER A 67 -1.09 9.83 -2.98
N GLY A 68 -1.42 9.78 -4.27
CA GLY A 68 -0.66 8.99 -5.24
C GLY A 68 -1.15 9.19 -6.67
N LYS A 69 -0.26 8.88 -7.63
CA LYS A 69 -0.61 8.93 -9.05
C LYS A 69 -1.19 7.59 -9.49
N VAL A 70 -2.47 7.60 -9.85
CA VAL A 70 -3.18 6.40 -10.34
C VAL A 70 -2.94 6.21 -11.83
N SER A 71 -2.65 4.97 -12.23
CA SER A 71 -2.57 4.52 -13.62
C SER A 71 -3.28 3.18 -13.77
N LYS A 72 -4.03 3.01 -14.88
CA LYS A 72 -4.67 1.73 -15.19
C LYS A 72 -3.63 0.77 -15.77
N ILE A 73 -3.65 -0.48 -15.31
CA ILE A 73 -2.81 -1.55 -15.84
C ILE A 73 -3.60 -2.28 -16.92
N ASP A 74 -2.92 -2.87 -17.91
CA ASP A 74 -3.51 -3.71 -18.96
C ASP A 74 -3.93 -5.11 -18.42
N VAL A 75 -4.64 -5.10 -17.29
CA VAL A 75 -5.27 -6.23 -16.62
C VAL A 75 -6.63 -5.76 -16.14
N THR A 76 -7.65 -6.60 -16.29
CA THR A 76 -9.03 -6.28 -15.92
C THR A 76 -9.10 -5.68 -14.50
N ASN A 77 -9.69 -4.49 -14.41
CA ASN A 77 -9.96 -3.77 -13.15
C ASN A 77 -8.75 -3.62 -12.22
N SER A 78 -7.55 -3.54 -12.79
CA SER A 78 -6.31 -3.42 -12.04
C SER A 78 -5.65 -2.06 -12.23
N TYR A 79 -5.14 -1.52 -11.14
CA TYR A 79 -4.59 -0.17 -11.09
C TYR A 79 -3.26 -0.16 -10.35
N ARG A 80 -2.34 0.68 -10.81
CA ARG A 80 -1.09 0.99 -10.14
C ARG A 80 -1.17 2.39 -9.56
N VAL A 81 -0.76 2.52 -8.30
CA VAL A 81 -0.72 3.79 -7.58
C VAL A 81 0.73 4.06 -7.20
N ASP A 82 1.36 5.03 -7.85
CA ASP A 82 2.75 5.41 -7.60
C ASP A 82 2.87 6.52 -6.56
N GLY A 83 4.05 6.61 -5.93
CA GLY A 83 4.37 7.67 -4.97
C GLY A 83 3.90 7.38 -3.55
N ILE A 84 3.72 6.11 -3.21
CA ILE A 84 3.20 5.69 -1.91
C ILE A 84 4.36 5.58 -0.91
N LEU A 85 4.25 6.29 0.21
CA LEU A 85 5.18 6.18 1.32
C LEU A 85 4.87 4.93 2.14
N PHE A 86 5.91 4.23 2.59
CA PHE A 86 5.76 3.07 3.47
C PHE A 86 5.06 3.44 4.78
N SER A 87 5.34 4.63 5.32
CA SER A 87 4.69 5.15 6.53
C SER A 87 3.18 5.33 6.38
N ASP A 88 2.69 5.64 5.17
CA ASP A 88 1.26 5.83 4.95
C ASP A 88 0.53 4.48 5.02
N ILE A 89 1.10 3.43 4.43
CA ILE A 89 0.44 2.11 4.34
C ILE A 89 0.74 1.18 5.52
N GLN A 90 1.66 1.54 6.43
CA GLN A 90 2.10 0.65 7.50
C GLN A 90 0.96 0.14 8.40
N ALA A 91 -0.05 0.96 8.65
CA ALA A 91 -1.23 0.58 9.44
C ALA A 91 -2.24 -0.28 8.65
N ASP A 92 -2.17 -0.26 7.32
CA ASP A 92 -3.04 -1.05 6.45
C ASP A 92 -2.41 -2.38 6.02
N ILE A 93 -1.09 -2.57 6.21
CA ILE A 93 -0.44 -3.86 5.99
C ILE A 93 -1.11 -4.90 6.88
N ASN A 94 -1.61 -5.97 6.27
CA ASN A 94 -2.03 -7.13 7.03
C ASN A 94 -0.76 -7.73 7.63
N GLU A 95 -0.60 -7.72 8.96
CA GLU A 95 0.49 -8.45 9.58
C GLU A 95 0.49 -9.87 9.00
N PRO A 96 1.63 -10.39 8.52
CA PRO A 96 1.68 -11.75 8.02
C PRO A 96 1.14 -12.64 9.14
N ASP A 97 0.09 -13.40 8.82
CA ASP A 97 -0.65 -14.24 9.74
C ASP A 97 0.34 -15.01 10.62
N LYS A 98 0.56 -14.52 11.83
CA LYS A 98 1.56 -15.07 12.74
C LYS A 98 0.93 -16.29 13.40
N LYS A 99 0.65 -17.34 12.62
CA LYS A 99 0.44 -18.75 13.00
C LYS A 99 0.00 -19.60 11.80
N MET A 100 0.96 -20.19 11.11
CA MET A 100 0.88 -21.60 10.73
C MET A 100 2.24 -22.23 11.04
N THR A 101 2.50 -22.40 12.32
CA THR A 101 3.45 -23.43 12.76
C THR A 101 2.60 -24.70 12.87
N GLU A 102 2.82 -25.64 11.95
CA GLU A 102 2.36 -27.04 12.06
C GLU A 102 2.86 -27.70 13.34
#